data_AF-A0A7Z9US91-F1
#
_entry.id   AF-A0A7Z9US91-F1
#
_cell.length_a   1.000
_cell.length_b   1.000
_cell.length_c   1.000
_cell.angle_alpha   90.00
_cell.angle_beta   90.00
_cell.angle_gamma   90.00
#
_symmetry.space_group_name_H-M   'P 1'
#
loop_
_entity.id
_entity.type
_entity.pdbx_description
1 polymer ?
#
loop_
_entity_poly.entity_id
_entity_poly.type
_entity_poly.pdbx_seq_one_letter_code
_entity_poly.pdbx_strand_id
1 'polypeptide(L)' 'MAPVCTPTRGELLTGRDALYNGASFVCMGRSLLRPDLPTMADIFADNDYYTGHFGKWHLGV' A
#
# COMPACT_ATOMS: atom_id res chain seq x y z
N MET A 1 -7.63 9.59 1.57
CA MET A 1 -8.39 8.73 2.49
C MET A 1 -9.62 8.25 1.75
N ALA A 2 -9.80 6.94 1.63
CA ALA A 2 -10.88 6.32 0.87
C ALA A 2 -11.88 5.55 1.76
N PRO A 3 -13.11 5.25 1.29
CA PRO A 3 -14.13 4.61 2.11
C PRO A 3 -13.97 3.09 2.24
N VAL A 4 -12.93 2.48 1.66
CA VAL A 4 -12.73 1.03 1.64
C VAL A 4 -11.26 0.64 1.85
N CYS A 5 -11.04 -0.60 2.26
CA CYS A 5 -9.77 -1.03 2.85
C CYS A 5 -8.55 -0.94 1.91
N THR A 6 -8.63 -1.45 0.68
CA THR A 6 -7.50 -1.44 -0.28
C THR A 6 -6.97 -0.02 -0.57
N PRO A 7 -7.78 0.94 -1.04
CA PRO A 7 -7.29 2.29 -1.34
C PRO A 7 -6.75 3.01 -0.11
N THR A 8 -7.41 2.89 1.05
CA THR A 8 -6.91 3.49 2.29
C THR A 8 -5.56 2.92 2.72
N ARG A 9 -5.34 1.61 2.54
CA ARG A 9 -4.06 0.95 2.85
C ARG A 9 -2.96 1.36 1.88
N GLY A 10 -3.27 1.42 0.58
CA GLY A 10 -2.32 1.85 -0.44
C GLY A 10 -1.88 3.29 -0.21
N GLU A 11 -2.82 4.19 0.10
CA GLU A 11 -2.54 5.58 0.46
C GLU A 11 -1.69 5.69 1.72
N LEU A 12 -1.99 4.91 2.76
CA LEU A 12 -1.23 4.91 4.01
C LEU A 12 0.23 4.48 3.79
N LEU A 13 0.45 3.40 3.03
CA LEU A 13 1.79 2.88 2.83
C LEU A 13 2.61 3.71 1.85
N THR A 14 2.01 4.30 0.83
CA THR A 14 2.76 5.05 -0.20
C THR A 14 2.73 6.56 -0.03
N GLY A 15 1.81 7.10 0.79
CA GLY A 15 1.55 8.53 0.86
C GLY A 15 0.96 9.13 -0.43
N ARG A 16 0.51 8.29 -1.37
CA ARG A 16 -0.02 8.72 -2.68
C ARG A 16 -1.48 8.30 -2.84
N ASP A 17 -2.25 9.13 -3.54
CA ASP A 17 -3.65 8.85 -3.89
C ASP A 17 -3.84 7.46 -4.52
N ALA A 18 -4.95 6.79 -4.21
CA ALA A 18 -5.23 5.43 -4.66
C ALA A 18 -5.26 5.25 -6.19
N LEU A 19 -5.64 6.29 -6.94
CA LEU A 19 -5.60 6.24 -8.40
C LEU A 19 -4.16 6.30 -8.92
N TYR A 20 -3.28 7.01 -8.23
CA TYR A 20 -1.86 7.10 -8.58
C TYR A 20 -1.08 5.83 -8.20
N ASN A 21 -1.34 5.29 -7.01
CA ASN A 21 -0.66 4.10 -6.50
C ASN A 21 -1.19 2.77 -7.08
N GLY A 22 -2.35 2.80 -7.76
CA GLY A 22 -2.94 1.67 -8.47
C GLY A 22 -3.94 0.85 -7.65
N ALA A 23 -3.82 0.85 -6.31
CA ALA A 23 -4.65 0.09 -5.37
C ALA A 23 -6.03 0.74 -5.15
N SER A 24 -6.75 1.01 -6.25
CA SER A 24 -7.94 1.86 -6.32
C SER A 24 -9.25 1.16 -5.93
N PHE A 25 -9.30 -0.17 -5.94
CA PHE A 25 -10.54 -0.91 -5.63
C PHE A 25 -10.26 -2.26 -4.97
N VAL A 26 -11.24 -2.77 -4.22
CA VAL A 26 -11.08 -4.03 -3.45
C VAL A 26 -11.17 -5.30 -4.30
N CYS A 27 -11.65 -5.21 -5.53
CA CYS A 27 -11.85 -6.35 -6.42
C CYS A 27 -11.52 -5.96 -7.88
N MET A 28 -11.80 -6.87 -8.83
CA MET A 28 -11.56 -6.65 -10.26
C MET A 28 -10.07 -6.43 -10.63
N GLY A 29 -9.14 -7.02 -9.86
CA GLY A 29 -7.70 -6.87 -10.08
C GLY A 29 -7.15 -5.47 -9.77
N ARG A 30 -7.94 -4.58 -9.18
CA ARG A 30 -7.54 -3.21 -8.82
C ARG A 30 -7.06 -3.07 -7.37
N SER A 31 -6.78 -4.20 -6.73
CA SER A 31 -6.24 -4.25 -5.38
C SER A 31 -4.71 -4.26 -5.34
N LEU A 32 -4.05 -4.22 -6.50
CA LEU A 32 -2.60 -4.32 -6.64
C LEU A 32 -1.94 -2.96 -6.43
N LEU A 33 -0.99 -2.90 -5.50
CA LEU A 33 -0.11 -1.75 -5.36
C LEU A 33 0.94 -1.75 -6.48
N ARG A 34 1.23 -0.57 -7.03
CA ARG A 34 2.34 -0.39 -7.97
C ARG A 34 3.68 -0.77 -7.32
N PRO A 35 4.47 -1.67 -7.92
CA PRO A 35 5.72 -2.17 -7.33
C PRO A 35 6.87 -1.16 -7.40
N ASP A 36 6.74 -0.10 -8.21
CA ASP A 36 7.74 0.95 -8.36
C ASP A 36 7.63 2.07 -7.32
N LEU A 37 6.61 2.03 -6.46
CA LEU A 37 6.42 3.03 -5.42
C LEU A 37 7.02 2.57 -4.10
N PRO A 38 7.90 3.36 -3.47
CA PRO A 38 8.38 3.05 -2.14
C PRO A 38 7.23 3.11 -1.15
N THR A 39 7.18 2.13 -0.27
CA THR A 39 6.30 2.11 0.89
C THR A 39 6.99 2.73 2.11
N MET A 40 6.21 3.08 3.11
CA MET A 40 6.70 3.50 4.42
C MET A 40 7.64 2.46 5.04
N ALA A 41 7.42 1.16 4.77
CA ALA A 41 8.31 0.11 5.25
C ALA A 41 9.68 0.19 4.55
N ASP A 42 9.72 0.43 3.24
CA ASP A 42 10.98 0.61 2.51
C ASP A 42 11.75 1.82 3.05
N ILE A 43 11.06 2.94 3.26
CA ILE A 43 11.65 4.15 3.83
C ILE A 43 12.22 3.89 5.23
N PHE A 44 11.51 3.15 6.08
CA PHE A 44 12.01 2.81 7.41
C PHE A 44 13.19 1.84 7.35
N ALA A 45 13.16 0.84 6.46
CA ALA A 45 14.27 -0.09 6.27
C ALA A 45 15.55 0.62 5.80
N ASP A 46 15.42 1.60 4.89
CA ASP A 46 16.53 2.44 4.43
C ASP A 46 17.15 3.31 5.55
N ASN A 47 16.44 3.47 6.68
CA ASN A 47 16.88 4.22 7.86
C ASN A 47 17.20 3.28 9.04
N ASP A 48 17.60 2.05 8.76
CA ASP A 48 18.04 1.04 9.75
C ASP A 48 16.95 0.56 10.74
N TYR A 49 15.67 0.71 10.39
CA TYR A 49 14.59 0.13 11.17
C TYR A 49 14.25 -1.29 10.70
N TYR A 50 14.09 -2.20 11.67
CA TYR A 50 13.52 -3.51 11.40
C TYR A 50 12.01 -3.39 11.16
N THR A 51 11.56 -3.73 9.96
CA THR A 51 10.15 -3.69 9.57
C THR A 51 9.53 -5.07 9.50
N GLY A 52 8.29 -5.22 9.94
CA GLY A 52 7.50 -6.44 9.79
C GLY A 52 6.02 -6.13 9.72
N HIS A 53 5.29 -6.87 8.88
CA HIS A 53 3.84 -6.74 8.73
C HIS A 53 3.12 -7.95 9.30
N PHE A 54 2.16 -7.73 10.19
CA PHE A 54 1.37 -8.80 10.81
C PHE A 54 -0.11 -8.54 10.59
N GLY A 55 -0.84 -9.59 10.20
CA GLY A 55 -2.28 -9.54 9.96
C GLY A 55 -2.64 -9.18 8.52
N LYS A 56 -3.78 -8.50 8.33
CA LYS A 56 -4.40 -8.30 7.01
C LYS A 56 -3.53 -7.42 6.11
N TRP A 57 -3.21 -7.90 4.91
CA TRP A 57 -2.50 -7.16 3.85
C TRP A 57 -3.48 -6.46 2.90
N HIS A 58 -4.03 -7.19 1.92
CA HIS A 58 -5.05 -6.74 0.97
C HIS A 58 -4.62 -5.65 -0.02
N LEU A 59 -3.36 -5.73 -0.48
CA LEU A 59 -2.75 -4.87 -1.51
C LEU A 59 -2.13 -5.69 -2.67
N GLY A 60 -2.74 -6.84 -2.97
CA GLY A 60 -2.18 -7.85 -3.86
C GLY A 60 -1.76 -9.11 -3.11
N VAL A 61 -1.38 -10.14 -3.86
CA VAL A 61 -0.66 -11.33 -3.38
C VAL A 61 0.75 -11.30 -3.92
#